data_AF-A0A661E5C0-F1
#
_entry.id   AF-A0A661E5C0-F1
#
_cell.length_a   1.000
_cell.length_b   1.000
_cell.length_c   1.000
_cell.angle_alpha   90.00
_cell.angle_beta   90.00
_cell.angle_gamma   90.00
#
_symmetry.space_group_name_H-M   'P 1'
#
loop_
_entity.id
_entity.type
_entity.pdbx_description
1 polymer ?
#
loop_
_entity_poly.entity_id
_entity_poly.type
_entity_poly.pdbx_seq_one_letter_code
_entity_poly.pdbx_strand_id
1 'polypeptide(L)'
;MKIAFHGADRGVTGSCHLVTCGNKNILIDCGLYQGGRELAEENQEPFGFDPKTIDFLLLTHAHLDHCGRIPLLVKRGFTGEIITTAASRDLAKLVMLDSAHLQEEEAKWQSRKRARHSKHSSRVEPLYTRLDALNSLDYFGRTARYGEVVTLTREIKATFQDAGHILGSATILLELAEDEQHRRVLFSGDLGYRDRAILRDPAPAPKADVVVMETTYGDRLHKRLQPSVEELYEAITDTFSRGGNVIIPSFALERTQEILYFLREGRASGQLPSSIQVFLDSPMAISATEIFRRHPDCYDEEASVLFKNGQDPFDFPGLVFTSETAESIALNTVHSGAVIIAGSGMCTGGRVRHHLKHNLWRSSCSVVFVGFAAYGTLARKIVDGAETVRIYGEE
;
A
#
# COMPACT_ATOMS: atom_id res chain seq x y z
N MET A 1 16.24 28.08 7.19
CA MET A 1 15.56 26.88 6.69
C MET A 1 16.29 25.65 7.20
N LYS A 2 15.56 24.63 7.65
CA LYS A 2 16.14 23.37 8.18
C LYS A 2 15.31 22.18 7.73
N ILE A 3 15.98 21.09 7.37
CA ILE A 3 15.37 19.77 7.13
C ILE A 3 15.90 18.81 8.20
N ALA A 4 15.01 18.08 8.85
CA ALA A 4 15.34 17.04 9.82
C ALA A 4 14.66 15.72 9.42
N PHE A 5 15.41 14.62 9.44
CA PHE A 5 14.96 13.29 9.07
C PHE A 5 14.59 12.53 10.35
N HIS A 6 13.32 12.16 10.49
CA HIS A 6 12.75 11.47 11.67
C HIS A 6 12.31 10.04 11.37
N GLY A 7 12.58 9.56 10.14
CA GLY A 7 12.36 8.20 9.69
C GLY A 7 12.76 8.02 8.23
N ALA A 8 12.81 6.76 7.77
CA ALA A 8 13.30 6.37 6.45
C ALA A 8 14.67 6.95 6.04
N ASP A 9 15.57 7.16 7.02
CA ASP A 9 16.98 7.48 6.78
C ASP A 9 17.82 6.22 7.04
N ARG A 10 18.45 5.69 5.99
CA ARG A 10 19.10 4.36 5.97
C ARG A 10 18.16 3.18 6.28
N GLY A 11 16.86 3.39 6.10
CA GLY A 11 15.81 2.37 6.21
C GLY A 11 14.70 2.66 5.19
N VAL A 12 13.87 1.65 4.89
CA VAL A 12 12.82 1.77 3.85
C VAL A 12 11.52 2.33 4.42
N THR A 13 11.17 1.99 5.66
CA THR A 13 9.84 2.27 6.21
C THR A 13 9.85 3.39 7.24
N GLY A 14 8.66 3.92 7.54
CA GLY A 14 8.48 4.94 8.57
C GLY A 14 8.81 6.36 8.11
N SER A 15 8.60 6.67 6.84
CA SER A 15 8.87 8.00 6.24
C SER A 15 8.30 9.12 7.10
N CYS A 16 9.16 10.08 7.44
CA CYS A 16 8.83 11.21 8.32
C CYS A 16 9.94 12.27 8.24
N HIS A 17 9.67 13.39 7.57
CA HIS A 17 10.65 14.46 7.37
C HIS A 17 10.08 15.80 7.81
N LEU A 18 10.80 16.52 8.67
CA LEU A 18 10.38 17.82 9.19
C LEU A 18 11.14 18.94 8.47
N VAL A 19 10.39 19.85 7.84
CA VAL A 19 10.89 21.06 7.21
C VAL A 19 10.47 22.27 8.04
N THR A 20 11.44 23.08 8.46
CA THR A 20 11.20 24.34 9.18
C THR A 20 11.59 25.53 8.30
N CYS A 21 10.65 26.47 8.12
CA CYS A 21 10.84 27.71 7.38
C CYS A 21 10.18 28.87 8.16
N GLY A 22 10.97 29.84 8.60
CA GLY A 22 10.51 30.89 9.51
C GLY A 22 9.97 30.29 10.82
N ASN A 23 8.72 30.61 11.15
CA ASN A 23 8.02 30.09 12.33
C ASN A 23 7.07 28.91 12.01
N LYS A 24 7.23 28.28 10.85
CA LYS A 24 6.36 27.19 10.39
C LYS A 24 7.08 25.87 10.31
N ASN A 25 6.38 24.82 10.74
CA ASN A 25 6.83 23.45 10.70
C ASN A 25 5.93 22.61 9.79
N ILE A 26 6.52 22.04 8.75
CA ILE A 26 5.85 21.21 7.75
C ILE A 26 6.39 19.80 7.87
N LEU A 27 5.51 18.85 8.11
CA LEU A 27 5.85 17.43 8.11
C LEU A 27 5.54 16.84 6.73
N ILE A 28 6.52 16.17 6.13
CA ILE A 28 6.33 15.35 4.93
C ILE A 28 6.23 13.90 5.38
N ASP A 29 5.06 13.30 5.13
CA ASP A 29 4.67 11.98 5.58
C ASP A 29 4.73 11.76 7.11
N CYS A 30 4.00 10.75 7.58
CA CYS A 30 4.06 10.26 8.96
C CYS A 30 3.73 8.77 8.95
N GLY A 31 4.71 7.99 8.52
CA GLY A 31 4.57 6.58 8.21
C GLY A 31 4.93 5.64 9.34
N LEU A 32 4.37 4.44 9.34
CA LEU A 32 4.65 3.39 10.32
C LEU A 32 5.89 2.57 9.92
N TYR A 33 6.79 2.29 10.87
CA TYR A 33 7.91 1.37 10.64
C TYR A 33 7.39 -0.05 10.51
N GLN A 34 7.65 -0.70 9.37
CA GLN A 34 7.24 -2.07 9.09
C GLN A 34 8.48 -2.97 9.05
N GLY A 35 8.43 -4.13 9.71
CA GLY A 35 9.53 -5.09 9.73
C GLY A 35 9.58 -5.95 10.98
N GLY A 36 10.79 -6.23 11.47
CA GLY A 36 11.03 -7.02 12.67
C GLY A 36 10.51 -6.36 13.96
N ARG A 37 10.58 -7.10 15.07
CA ARG A 37 10.07 -6.63 16.37
C ARG A 37 10.71 -5.32 16.84
N GLU A 38 11.99 -5.11 16.58
CA GLU A 38 12.73 -3.88 16.93
C GLU A 38 12.13 -2.65 16.24
N LEU A 39 11.87 -2.73 14.92
CA LEU A 39 11.19 -1.67 14.16
C LEU A 39 9.75 -1.43 14.65
N ALA A 40 9.07 -2.47 15.11
CA ALA A 40 7.73 -2.31 15.69
C ALA A 40 7.76 -1.55 17.03
N GLU A 41 8.83 -1.71 17.82
CA GLU A 41 9.05 -0.99 19.08
C GLU A 41 9.35 0.50 18.83
N GLU A 42 10.07 0.84 17.75
CA GLU A 42 10.31 2.24 17.34
C GLU A 42 9.03 3.05 17.08
N ASN A 43 7.94 2.40 16.69
CA ASN A 43 6.65 3.10 16.51
C ASN A 43 6.08 3.64 17.84
N GLN A 44 6.50 3.11 18.99
CA GLN A 44 6.08 3.59 20.31
C GLN A 44 6.90 4.78 20.79
N GLU A 45 8.11 4.94 20.27
CA GLU A 45 9.02 6.00 20.70
C GLU A 45 8.47 7.41 20.37
N PRO A 46 8.96 8.45 21.07
CA PRO A 46 8.68 9.84 20.70
C PRO A 46 9.14 10.15 19.28
N PHE A 47 8.43 11.03 18.56
CA PHE A 47 8.77 11.40 17.18
C PHE A 47 10.11 12.15 17.03
N GLY A 48 10.69 12.64 18.12
CA GLY A 48 11.85 13.55 18.09
C GLY A 48 11.46 15.02 17.82
N PHE A 49 10.17 15.32 17.74
CA PHE A 49 9.57 16.65 17.72
C PHE A 49 8.25 16.65 18.49
N ASP A 50 7.73 17.82 18.85
CA ASP A 50 6.41 17.96 19.49
C ASP A 50 5.31 18.03 18.41
N PRO A 51 4.37 17.05 18.32
CA PRO A 51 3.27 17.06 17.37
C PRO A 51 2.43 18.34 17.36
N LYS A 52 2.32 19.03 18.50
CA LYS A 52 1.56 20.28 18.63
C LYS A 52 2.17 21.44 17.86
N THR A 53 3.45 21.35 17.52
CA THR A 53 4.21 22.41 16.85
C THR A 53 4.14 22.31 15.32
N ILE A 54 3.56 21.23 14.78
CA ILE A 54 3.45 21.01 13.33
C ILE A 54 2.21 21.76 12.80
N ASP A 55 2.44 22.67 11.85
CA ASP A 55 1.37 23.45 11.22
C ASP A 55 0.69 22.67 10.09
N PHE A 56 1.48 21.95 9.30
CA PHE A 56 1.02 21.24 8.11
C PHE A 56 1.64 19.85 8.04
N LEU A 57 0.84 18.86 7.65
CA LEU A 57 1.33 17.57 7.18
C LEU A 57 1.00 17.44 5.69
N LEU A 58 2.01 17.26 4.86
CA LEU A 58 1.83 16.96 3.45
C LEU A 58 2.10 15.47 3.23
N LEU A 59 1.07 14.74 2.79
CA LEU A 59 1.16 13.29 2.58
C LEU A 59 1.38 13.01 1.10
N THR A 60 2.49 12.33 0.78
CA THR A 60 2.87 11.94 -0.58
C THR A 60 1.91 10.89 -1.14
N HIS A 61 1.64 9.83 -0.37
CA HIS A 61 0.75 8.75 -0.79
C HIS A 61 0.28 7.90 0.41
N ALA A 62 -0.64 6.97 0.13
CA ALA A 62 -1.40 6.24 1.14
C ALA A 62 -0.76 4.92 1.65
N HIS A 63 0.49 4.62 1.32
CA HIS A 63 1.12 3.44 1.92
C HIS A 63 1.28 3.58 3.44
N LEU A 64 1.25 2.44 4.14
CA LEU A 64 1.24 2.41 5.60
C LEU A 64 2.53 3.02 6.20
N ASP A 65 3.65 2.87 5.53
CA ASP A 65 4.94 3.47 5.86
C ASP A 65 5.09 4.93 5.43
N HIS A 66 4.02 5.57 4.97
CA HIS A 66 3.92 7.02 4.74
C HIS A 66 2.76 7.67 5.50
N CYS A 67 1.65 6.95 5.74
CA CYS A 67 0.48 7.49 6.44
C CYS A 67 0.17 6.84 7.80
N GLY A 68 0.80 5.71 8.13
CA GLY A 68 0.37 4.82 9.21
C GLY A 68 0.56 5.35 10.63
N ARG A 69 1.37 6.40 10.85
CA ARG A 69 1.49 7.07 12.15
C ARG A 69 0.65 8.35 12.26
N ILE A 70 -0.09 8.75 11.23
CA ILE A 70 -1.00 9.91 11.29
C ILE A 70 -1.99 9.81 12.47
N PRO A 71 -2.65 8.67 12.74
CA PRO A 71 -3.55 8.57 13.89
C PRO A 71 -2.83 8.77 15.23
N LEU A 72 -1.59 8.27 15.34
CA LEU A 72 -0.76 8.45 16.53
C LEU A 72 -0.30 9.91 16.68
N LEU A 73 0.03 10.59 15.58
CA LEU A 73 0.38 12.01 15.54
C LEU A 73 -0.76 12.87 16.09
N VAL A 74 -1.99 12.64 15.61
CA VAL A 74 -3.21 13.30 16.09
C VAL A 74 -3.47 13.00 17.56
N LYS A 75 -3.42 11.73 17.96
CA LYS A 75 -3.58 11.29 19.36
C LYS A 75 -2.58 11.95 20.31
N ARG A 76 -1.37 12.27 19.82
CA ARG A 76 -0.31 12.96 20.59
C ARG A 76 -0.39 14.48 20.53
N GLY A 77 -1.44 15.05 19.94
CA GLY A 77 -1.79 16.46 20.06
C GLY A 77 -1.55 17.31 18.81
N PHE A 78 -1.34 16.70 17.65
CA PHE A 78 -1.35 17.46 16.40
C PHE A 78 -2.71 18.11 16.15
N THR A 79 -2.68 19.39 15.78
CA THR A 79 -3.86 20.19 15.46
C THR A 79 -3.75 20.94 14.12
N GLY A 80 -2.69 20.67 13.36
CA GLY A 80 -2.45 21.29 12.06
C GLY A 80 -3.35 20.72 10.96
N GLU A 81 -3.06 21.10 9.71
CA GLU A 81 -3.80 20.63 8.55
C GLU A 81 -3.05 19.54 7.79
N ILE A 82 -3.74 18.46 7.42
CA ILE A 82 -3.24 17.42 6.53
C ILE A 82 -3.70 17.70 5.10
N ILE A 83 -2.76 17.74 4.15
CA ILE A 83 -3.02 18.03 2.74
C ILE A 83 -2.44 16.90 1.88
N THR A 84 -3.26 16.38 0.97
CA THR A 84 -2.88 15.35 0.00
C THR A 84 -3.87 15.34 -1.16
N THR A 85 -3.67 14.46 -2.14
CA THR A 85 -4.59 14.27 -3.27
C THR A 85 -5.89 13.58 -2.83
N ALA A 86 -6.96 13.71 -3.63
CA ALA A 86 -8.26 13.11 -3.29
C ALA A 86 -8.18 11.58 -3.15
N ALA A 87 -7.51 10.92 -4.11
CA ALA A 87 -7.29 9.48 -4.09
C ALA A 87 -6.42 9.03 -2.90
N SER A 88 -5.34 9.75 -2.59
CA SER A 88 -4.49 9.42 -1.42
C SER A 88 -5.23 9.58 -0.11
N ARG A 89 -6.13 10.57 0.03
CA ARG A 89 -6.99 10.71 1.22
C ARG A 89 -7.91 9.49 1.41
N ASP A 90 -8.58 9.06 0.35
CA ASP A 90 -9.50 7.91 0.40
C ASP A 90 -8.77 6.60 0.71
N LEU A 91 -7.62 6.38 0.07
CA LEU A 91 -6.77 5.22 0.33
C LEU A 91 -6.17 5.25 1.74
N ALA A 92 -5.68 6.41 2.21
CA ALA A 92 -5.10 6.54 3.54
C ALA A 92 -6.14 6.22 4.62
N LYS A 93 -7.40 6.64 4.44
CA LYS A 93 -8.50 6.24 5.32
C LYS A 93 -8.63 4.73 5.41
N LEU A 94 -8.66 4.03 4.27
CA LEU A 94 -8.76 2.57 4.24
C LEU A 94 -7.57 1.91 4.96
N VAL A 95 -6.35 2.33 4.64
CA VAL A 95 -5.10 1.78 5.20
C VAL A 95 -5.00 2.00 6.70
N MET A 96 -5.29 3.22 7.18
CA MET A 96 -5.22 3.54 8.61
C MET A 96 -6.26 2.76 9.42
N LEU A 97 -7.47 2.56 8.88
CA LEU A 97 -8.52 1.78 9.55
C LEU A 97 -8.21 0.28 9.60
N ASP A 98 -7.66 -0.28 8.52
CA ASP A 98 -7.23 -1.67 8.49
C ASP A 98 -6.05 -1.90 9.46
N SER A 99 -5.05 -1.01 9.45
CA SER A 99 -3.95 -1.10 10.40
C SER A 99 -4.42 -0.98 11.86
N ALA A 100 -5.33 -0.05 12.16
CA ALA A 100 -5.92 0.06 13.48
C ALA A 100 -6.64 -1.23 13.91
N HIS A 101 -7.38 -1.86 12.99
CA HIS A 101 -8.04 -3.12 13.25
C HIS A 101 -7.06 -4.21 13.66
N LEU A 102 -6.01 -4.40 12.86
CA LEU A 102 -5.00 -5.44 13.09
C LEU A 102 -4.27 -5.20 14.42
N GLN A 103 -3.96 -3.95 14.74
CA GLN A 103 -3.34 -3.59 16.01
C GLN A 103 -4.26 -3.89 17.21
N GLU A 104 -5.56 -3.59 17.12
CA GLU A 104 -6.53 -3.91 18.16
C GLU A 104 -6.68 -5.42 18.38
N GLU A 105 -6.68 -6.20 17.30
CA GLU A 105 -6.75 -7.67 17.38
C GLU A 105 -5.50 -8.27 18.02
N GLU A 106 -4.32 -7.82 17.58
CA GLU A 106 -3.04 -8.26 18.14
C GLU A 106 -2.94 -7.89 19.63
N ALA A 107 -3.29 -6.67 20.01
CA ALA A 107 -3.30 -6.22 21.41
C ALA A 107 -4.25 -7.06 22.28
N LYS A 108 -5.45 -7.40 21.76
CA LYS A 108 -6.39 -8.32 22.43
C LYS A 108 -5.82 -9.72 22.60
N TRP A 109 -5.20 -10.26 21.54
CA TRP A 109 -4.59 -11.59 21.57
C TRP A 109 -3.44 -11.67 22.57
N GLN A 110 -2.52 -10.70 22.54
CA GLN A 110 -1.40 -10.63 23.47
C GLN A 110 -1.88 -10.47 24.92
N SER A 111 -2.88 -9.62 25.17
CA SER A 111 -3.48 -9.45 26.49
C SER A 111 -4.05 -10.75 27.04
N ARG A 112 -4.79 -11.51 26.21
CA ARG A 112 -5.32 -12.84 26.58
C ARG A 112 -4.20 -13.83 26.89
N LYS A 113 -3.11 -13.82 26.11
CA LYS A 113 -1.95 -14.69 26.32
C LYS A 113 -1.24 -14.35 27.64
N ARG A 114 -1.01 -13.07 27.93
CA ARG A 114 -0.35 -12.64 29.19
C ARG A 114 -1.18 -12.96 30.43
N ALA A 115 -2.50 -12.78 30.37
CA ALA A 115 -3.41 -13.11 31.47
C ALA A 115 -3.41 -14.61 31.82
N ARG A 116 -3.10 -15.51 30.87
CA ARG A 116 -2.95 -16.96 31.12
C ARG A 116 -1.66 -17.31 31.85
N HIS A 117 -0.61 -16.49 31.71
CA HIS A 117 0.69 -16.72 32.36
C HIS A 117 0.86 -15.97 33.68
N SER A 118 0.14 -14.86 33.90
CA SER A 118 0.17 -14.12 35.16
C SER A 118 -1.15 -13.38 35.40
N LYS A 119 -1.72 -13.55 36.60
CA LYS A 119 -2.93 -12.83 37.07
C LYS A 119 -2.72 -11.31 37.18
N HIS A 120 -1.48 -10.84 37.20
CA HIS A 120 -1.11 -9.41 37.35
C HIS A 120 -0.57 -8.79 36.06
N SER A 121 -0.78 -9.40 34.89
CA SER A 121 -0.25 -8.82 33.64
C SER A 121 -1.04 -7.59 33.21
N SER A 122 -0.35 -6.48 32.91
CA SER A 122 -0.96 -5.31 32.29
C SER A 122 -1.54 -5.64 30.91
N ARG A 123 -2.66 -4.99 30.58
CA ARG A 123 -3.27 -5.06 29.26
C ARG A 123 -2.32 -4.43 28.24
N VAL A 124 -2.16 -5.10 27.11
CA VAL A 124 -1.45 -4.53 25.96
C VAL A 124 -2.44 -3.63 25.23
N GLU A 125 -2.06 -2.37 25.04
CA GLU A 125 -2.83 -1.41 24.25
C GLU A 125 -2.23 -1.28 22.85
N PRO A 126 -3.06 -1.09 21.81
CA PRO A 126 -2.56 -0.79 20.47
C PRO A 126 -1.96 0.63 20.41
N LEU A 127 -1.13 0.92 19.39
CA LEU A 127 -0.59 2.28 19.21
C LEU A 127 -1.73 3.29 19.07
N TYR A 128 -2.70 2.92 18.24
CA TYR A 128 -3.94 3.65 18.02
C TYR A 128 -5.09 2.68 17.70
N THR A 129 -6.30 3.14 17.96
CA THR A 129 -7.55 2.40 17.76
C THR A 129 -8.21 2.80 16.44
N ARG A 130 -9.26 2.06 16.03
CA ARG A 130 -10.07 2.47 14.87
C ARG A 130 -10.71 3.83 15.08
N LEU A 131 -11.08 4.16 16.31
CA LEU A 131 -11.61 5.47 16.68
C LEU A 131 -10.55 6.56 16.51
N ASP A 132 -9.31 6.32 16.95
CA ASP A 132 -8.19 7.26 16.74
C ASP A 132 -7.96 7.50 15.23
N ALA A 133 -8.01 6.44 14.41
CA ALA A 133 -7.87 6.54 12.96
C ALA A 133 -9.03 7.35 12.33
N LEU A 134 -10.27 7.14 12.76
CA LEU A 134 -11.41 7.95 12.31
C LEU A 134 -11.26 9.42 12.70
N ASN A 135 -10.90 9.71 13.95
CA ASN A 135 -10.72 11.08 14.44
C ASN A 135 -9.59 11.81 13.70
N SER A 136 -8.57 11.08 13.22
CA SER A 136 -7.49 11.68 12.43
C SER A 136 -7.95 12.23 11.08
N LEU A 137 -9.08 11.73 10.54
CA LEU A 137 -9.62 12.17 9.25
C LEU A 137 -10.17 13.60 9.30
N ASP A 138 -10.53 14.10 10.48
CA ASP A 138 -11.03 15.47 10.67
C ASP A 138 -9.95 16.53 10.40
N TYR A 139 -8.67 16.13 10.46
CA TYR A 139 -7.53 17.00 10.16
C TYR A 139 -7.17 17.01 8.66
N PHE A 140 -7.75 16.15 7.84
CA PHE A 140 -7.61 16.23 6.37
C PHE A 140 -8.43 17.41 5.85
N GLY A 141 -7.75 18.53 5.63
CA GLY A 141 -8.32 19.78 5.16
C GLY A 141 -8.37 19.85 3.64
N ARG A 142 -7.60 20.80 3.10
CA ARG A 142 -7.52 21.06 1.66
C ARG A 142 -7.02 19.84 0.89
N THR A 143 -7.60 19.65 -0.29
CA THR A 143 -7.23 18.60 -1.23
C THR A 143 -6.36 19.18 -2.33
N ALA A 144 -5.18 18.61 -2.54
CA ALA A 144 -4.27 19.02 -3.59
C ALA A 144 -4.72 18.47 -4.96
N ARG A 145 -4.53 19.29 -6.01
CA ARG A 145 -4.66 18.87 -7.40
C ARG A 145 -3.28 18.86 -8.04
N TYR A 146 -3.04 17.91 -8.93
CA TYR A 146 -1.75 17.80 -9.58
C TYR A 146 -1.39 19.05 -10.39
N GLY A 147 -0.16 19.53 -10.21
CA GLY A 147 0.36 20.72 -10.89
C GLY A 147 -0.15 22.06 -10.37
N GLU A 148 -1.14 22.07 -9.48
CA GLU A 148 -1.68 23.29 -8.90
C GLU A 148 -0.94 23.68 -7.60
N VAL A 149 -0.71 24.98 -7.43
CA VAL A 149 0.00 25.51 -6.26
C VAL A 149 -0.94 25.63 -5.07
N VAL A 150 -0.62 24.92 -3.98
CA VAL A 150 -1.25 25.06 -2.67
C VAL A 150 -0.44 26.07 -1.84
N THR A 151 -1.03 27.24 -1.58
CA THR A 151 -0.40 28.26 -0.72
C THR A 151 -0.64 27.89 0.75
N LEU A 152 0.42 27.49 1.47
CA LEU A 152 0.36 27.15 2.90
C LEU A 152 0.43 28.41 3.75
N THR A 153 1.40 29.28 3.43
CA THR A 153 1.51 30.67 3.92
C THR A 153 1.97 31.57 2.79
N ARG A 154 2.19 32.86 3.04
CA ARG A 154 2.75 33.77 2.04
C ARG A 154 4.16 33.33 1.59
N GLU A 155 4.91 32.73 2.50
CA GLU A 155 6.30 32.32 2.36
C GLU A 155 6.46 30.87 1.87
N ILE A 156 5.41 30.05 1.98
CA ILE A 156 5.49 28.60 1.80
C ILE A 156 4.39 28.15 0.84
N LYS A 157 4.81 27.57 -0.27
CA LYS A 157 3.93 26.97 -1.27
C LYS A 157 4.30 25.51 -1.49
N ALA A 158 3.30 24.67 -1.71
CA ALA A 158 3.45 23.27 -2.03
C ALA A 158 2.79 22.98 -3.38
N THR A 159 3.45 22.21 -4.25
CA THR A 159 2.87 21.70 -5.49
C THR A 159 3.01 20.19 -5.53
N PHE A 160 1.91 19.50 -5.76
CA PHE A 160 1.87 18.04 -5.86
C PHE A 160 1.96 17.66 -7.34
N GLN A 161 2.86 16.76 -7.69
CA GLN A 161 3.01 16.24 -9.05
C GLN A 161 2.81 14.73 -9.02
N ASP A 162 2.22 14.17 -10.08
CA ASP A 162 1.93 12.74 -10.13
C ASP A 162 3.22 11.93 -10.03
N ALA A 163 3.31 11.04 -9.05
CA ALA A 163 4.48 10.18 -8.85
C ALA A 163 4.36 8.84 -9.59
N GLY A 164 3.18 8.50 -10.14
CA GLY A 164 2.95 7.24 -10.84
C GLY A 164 3.14 5.97 -9.97
N HIS A 165 3.27 6.11 -8.66
CA HIS A 165 3.62 5.02 -7.75
C HIS A 165 2.43 4.22 -7.25
N ILE A 166 1.39 4.88 -6.77
CA ILE A 166 0.06 4.32 -6.51
C ILE A 166 -0.99 5.37 -6.87
N LEU A 167 -2.26 4.97 -6.91
CA LEU A 167 -3.38 5.88 -7.17
C LEU A 167 -3.34 7.10 -6.22
N GLY A 168 -3.21 8.31 -6.77
CA GLY A 168 -3.12 9.53 -5.98
C GLY A 168 -1.72 9.87 -5.44
N SER A 169 -0.71 9.05 -5.70
CA SER A 169 0.67 9.30 -5.23
C SER A 169 1.25 10.59 -5.81
N ALA A 170 2.08 11.27 -5.03
CA ALA A 170 2.64 12.54 -5.42
C ALA A 170 4.07 12.79 -4.96
N THR A 171 4.86 13.35 -5.87
CA THR A 171 6.07 14.10 -5.56
C THR A 171 5.66 15.51 -5.12
N ILE A 172 6.25 16.00 -4.04
CA ILE A 172 5.89 17.28 -3.43
C ILE A 172 7.04 18.27 -3.59
N LEU A 173 6.80 19.34 -4.36
CA LEU A 173 7.69 20.49 -4.44
C LEU A 173 7.28 21.54 -3.40
N LEU A 174 8.20 21.85 -2.48
CA LEU A 174 8.10 23.01 -1.60
C LEU A 174 8.88 24.19 -2.18
N GLU A 175 8.22 25.33 -2.30
CA GLU A 175 8.86 26.62 -2.52
C GLU A 175 8.84 27.40 -1.21
N LEU A 176 10.03 27.67 -0.67
CA LEU A 176 10.25 28.22 0.66
C LEU A 176 10.94 29.58 0.52
N ALA A 177 10.37 30.61 1.13
CA ALA A 177 10.97 31.93 1.24
C ALA A 177 11.28 32.26 2.72
N GLU A 178 12.51 32.64 3.01
CA GLU A 178 12.91 33.11 4.34
C GLU A 178 13.91 34.25 4.17
N ASP A 179 13.57 35.43 4.71
CA ASP A 179 14.27 36.69 4.45
C ASP A 179 14.41 36.95 2.93
N GLU A 180 15.64 37.10 2.43
CA GLU A 180 15.92 37.26 0.99
C GLU A 180 16.26 35.94 0.27
N GLN A 181 16.15 34.80 0.96
CA GLN A 181 16.48 33.50 0.40
C GLN A 181 15.23 32.75 -0.07
N HIS A 182 15.31 32.24 -1.31
CA HIS A 182 14.33 31.32 -1.87
C HIS A 182 14.98 29.95 -2.08
N ARG A 183 14.31 28.90 -1.64
CA ARG A 183 14.74 27.52 -1.87
C ARG A 183 13.59 26.66 -2.36
N ARG A 184 13.92 25.75 -3.27
CA ARG A 184 13.02 24.73 -3.81
C ARG A 184 13.48 23.36 -3.32
N VAL A 185 12.65 22.71 -2.52
CA VAL A 185 12.93 21.37 -1.97
C VAL A 185 11.91 20.41 -2.54
N LEU A 186 12.39 19.35 -3.20
CA LEU A 186 11.55 18.31 -3.79
C LEU A 186 11.62 17.05 -2.92
N PHE A 187 10.47 16.53 -2.51
CA PHE A 187 10.34 15.23 -1.88
C PHE A 187 9.68 14.28 -2.86
N SER A 188 10.35 13.21 -3.26
CA SER A 188 9.80 12.30 -4.28
C SER A 188 8.57 11.54 -3.79
N GLY A 189 8.51 11.24 -2.49
CA GLY A 189 7.73 10.08 -2.02
C GLY A 189 8.31 8.81 -2.62
N ASP A 190 7.48 7.79 -2.79
CA ASP A 190 7.83 6.66 -3.64
C ASP A 190 7.52 6.99 -5.10
N LEU A 191 8.35 6.48 -6.02
CA LEU A 191 8.24 6.75 -7.45
C LEU A 191 7.82 5.50 -8.22
N GLY A 192 6.82 5.69 -9.09
CA GLY A 192 6.50 4.73 -10.13
C GLY A 192 7.58 4.66 -11.20
N TYR A 193 7.51 3.61 -12.01
CA TYR A 193 8.23 3.54 -13.28
C TYR A 193 7.26 3.81 -14.44
N ARG A 194 7.80 4.02 -15.64
CA ARG A 194 6.99 4.28 -16.84
C ARG A 194 6.33 3.03 -17.39
N ASP A 195 5.31 3.24 -18.22
CA ASP A 195 4.61 2.18 -18.96
C ASP A 195 3.95 1.16 -18.01
N ARG A 196 3.46 1.64 -16.86
CA ARG A 196 2.62 0.83 -15.96
C ARG A 196 1.23 0.69 -16.52
N ALA A 197 0.52 -0.33 -16.04
CA ALA A 197 -0.91 -0.43 -16.29
C ALA A 197 -1.68 0.58 -15.45
N ILE A 198 -2.76 1.12 -16.02
CA ILE A 198 -3.81 1.91 -15.37
C ILE A 198 -3.39 3.32 -15.00
N LEU A 199 -2.25 3.51 -14.33
CA LEU A 199 -1.82 4.81 -13.81
C LEU A 199 -0.94 5.57 -14.81
N ARG A 200 -1.02 6.90 -14.77
CA ARG A 200 -0.12 7.75 -15.56
C ARG A 200 1.34 7.55 -15.17
N ASP A 201 2.21 7.76 -16.14
CA ASP A 201 3.64 7.88 -15.90
C ASP A 201 3.94 9.00 -14.86
N PRO A 202 4.99 8.81 -14.05
CA PRO A 202 5.47 9.86 -13.15
C PRO A 202 5.75 11.16 -13.92
N ALA A 203 5.25 12.28 -13.40
CA ALA A 203 5.48 13.59 -13.98
C ALA A 203 6.99 13.93 -13.95
N PRO A 204 7.52 14.63 -14.97
CA PRO A 204 8.92 15.08 -14.95
C PRO A 204 9.20 15.98 -13.75
N ALA A 205 10.26 15.67 -13.00
CA ALA A 205 10.64 16.43 -11.83
C ALA A 205 10.88 17.92 -12.18
N PRO A 206 10.32 18.86 -11.41
CA PRO A 206 10.56 20.28 -11.62
C PRO A 206 11.97 20.63 -11.17
N LYS A 207 12.48 21.80 -11.59
CA LYS A 207 13.74 22.33 -11.06
C LYS A 207 13.67 22.44 -9.53
N ALA A 208 14.68 21.95 -8.82
CA ALA A 208 14.79 22.06 -7.37
C ALA A 208 16.25 22.30 -6.97
N ASP A 209 16.46 22.97 -5.84
CA ASP A 209 17.79 23.17 -5.26
C ASP A 209 18.22 21.97 -4.41
N VAL A 210 17.24 21.30 -3.80
CA VAL A 210 17.42 20.11 -2.95
C VAL A 210 16.41 19.06 -3.38
N VAL A 211 16.87 17.82 -3.51
CA VAL A 211 16.03 16.66 -3.80
C VAL A 211 16.22 15.63 -2.68
N VAL A 212 15.13 15.29 -2.02
CA VAL A 212 15.01 14.15 -1.10
C VAL A 212 14.28 13.07 -1.86
N MET A 213 14.98 11.98 -2.18
CA MET A 213 14.45 10.91 -3.01
C MET A 213 14.53 9.54 -2.36
N GLU A 214 13.54 8.70 -2.65
CA GLU A 214 13.59 7.29 -2.32
C GLU A 214 14.70 6.56 -3.08
N THR A 215 15.12 5.40 -2.56
CA THR A 215 16.20 4.58 -3.15
C THR A 215 15.89 3.08 -3.06
N THR A 216 14.61 2.70 -2.99
CA THR A 216 14.17 1.32 -2.69
C THR A 216 14.78 0.28 -3.63
N TYR A 217 14.86 0.61 -4.92
CA TYR A 217 15.46 -0.23 -5.95
C TYR A 217 16.74 0.38 -6.54
N GLY A 218 17.47 1.20 -5.77
CA GLY A 218 18.71 1.83 -6.22
C GLY A 218 19.84 0.86 -6.60
N ASP A 219 19.68 -0.44 -6.30
CA ASP A 219 20.67 -1.50 -6.54
C ASP A 219 20.39 -2.36 -7.80
N ARG A 220 19.27 -2.17 -8.51
CA ARG A 220 18.86 -3.05 -9.62
C ARG A 220 17.99 -2.36 -10.67
N LEU A 221 17.88 -3.00 -11.84
CA LEU A 221 16.93 -2.58 -12.89
C LEU A 221 15.60 -3.32 -12.75
N HIS A 222 14.49 -2.64 -13.08
CA HIS A 222 13.18 -3.27 -13.20
C HIS A 222 13.15 -4.27 -14.37
N LYS A 223 12.46 -5.40 -14.18
CA LYS A 223 12.10 -6.29 -15.28
C LYS A 223 11.16 -5.58 -16.23
N ARG A 224 11.16 -5.97 -17.51
CA ARG A 224 10.15 -5.53 -18.47
C ARG A 224 8.79 -6.11 -18.07
N LEU A 225 7.75 -5.29 -18.18
CA LEU A 225 6.39 -5.64 -17.80
C LEU A 225 5.82 -6.74 -18.70
N GLN A 226 5.91 -6.57 -20.02
CA GLN A 226 5.28 -7.49 -20.99
C GLN A 226 5.71 -8.96 -20.82
N PRO A 227 7.02 -9.31 -20.73
CA PRO A 227 7.42 -10.69 -20.45
C PRO A 227 6.87 -11.24 -19.12
N SER A 228 6.74 -10.39 -18.11
CA SER A 228 6.18 -10.80 -16.81
C SER A 228 4.67 -11.12 -16.90
N VAL A 229 3.95 -10.42 -17.78
CA VAL A 229 2.53 -10.69 -18.07
C VAL A 229 2.37 -12.00 -18.83
N GLU A 230 3.25 -12.27 -19.80
CA GLU A 230 3.30 -13.54 -20.53
C GLU A 230 3.59 -14.72 -19.59
N GLU A 231 4.60 -14.59 -18.71
CA GLU A 231 4.91 -15.58 -17.66
C GLU A 231 3.70 -15.86 -16.75
N LEU A 232 2.91 -14.83 -16.42
CA LEU A 232 1.68 -14.99 -15.62
C LEU A 232 0.63 -15.81 -16.37
N TYR A 233 0.39 -15.52 -17.65
CA TYR A 233 -0.60 -16.26 -18.45
C TYR A 233 -0.19 -17.71 -18.71
N GLU A 234 1.10 -17.94 -18.96
CA GLU A 234 1.68 -19.28 -19.08
C GLU A 234 1.49 -20.06 -17.78
N ALA A 235 1.85 -19.48 -16.64
CA ALA A 235 1.67 -20.11 -15.34
C ALA A 235 0.20 -20.49 -15.09
N ILE A 236 -0.75 -19.61 -15.41
CA ILE A 236 -2.18 -19.90 -15.24
C ILE A 236 -2.62 -21.05 -16.14
N THR A 237 -2.26 -21.00 -17.42
CA THR A 237 -2.67 -21.99 -18.43
C THR A 237 -2.08 -23.37 -18.12
N ASP A 238 -0.81 -23.41 -17.73
CA ASP A 238 -0.12 -24.63 -17.33
C ASP A 238 -0.73 -25.25 -16.08
N THR A 239 -1.06 -24.45 -15.07
CA THR A 239 -1.73 -24.94 -13.86
C THR A 239 -3.11 -25.52 -14.16
N PHE A 240 -3.86 -24.90 -15.08
CA PHE A 240 -5.18 -25.39 -15.48
C PHE A 240 -5.08 -26.69 -16.28
N SER A 241 -4.06 -26.86 -17.13
CA SER A 241 -3.83 -28.13 -17.85
C SER A 241 -3.51 -29.29 -16.90
N ARG A 242 -2.90 -29.00 -15.75
CA ARG A 242 -2.69 -29.97 -14.65
C ARG A 242 -3.90 -30.17 -13.74
N GLY A 243 -5.01 -29.45 -13.97
CA GLY A 243 -6.23 -29.54 -13.16
C GLY A 243 -6.11 -28.91 -11.77
N GLY A 244 -5.22 -27.93 -11.58
CA GLY A 244 -5.04 -27.23 -10.30
C GLY A 244 -5.64 -25.83 -10.24
N ASN A 245 -5.39 -25.18 -9.10
CA ASN A 245 -5.69 -23.77 -8.88
C ASN A 245 -4.40 -22.95 -8.85
N VAL A 246 -4.51 -21.66 -9.19
CA VAL A 246 -3.45 -20.68 -9.09
C VAL A 246 -3.71 -19.80 -7.88
N ILE A 247 -2.78 -19.74 -6.94
CA ILE A 247 -2.85 -18.83 -5.80
C ILE A 247 -1.95 -17.63 -6.07
N ILE A 248 -2.48 -16.42 -5.97
CA ILE A 248 -1.74 -15.17 -6.14
C ILE A 248 -1.77 -14.41 -4.81
N PRO A 249 -0.75 -14.56 -3.96
CA PRO A 249 -0.54 -13.65 -2.84
C PRO A 249 -0.32 -12.24 -3.36
N SER A 250 -1.20 -11.30 -2.98
CA SER A 250 -1.14 -9.93 -3.48
C SER A 250 -1.26 -8.89 -2.37
N PHE A 251 -0.62 -7.74 -2.59
CA PHE A 251 -0.86 -6.54 -1.80
C PHE A 251 -2.21 -5.94 -2.19
N ALA A 252 -2.97 -5.50 -1.18
CA ALA A 252 -4.35 -5.04 -1.38
C ALA A 252 -4.42 -3.74 -2.20
N LEU A 253 -3.40 -2.89 -2.07
CA LEU A 253 -3.26 -1.66 -2.81
C LEU A 253 -2.43 -1.88 -4.07
N GLU A 254 -2.95 -1.38 -5.18
CA GLU A 254 -2.38 -1.33 -6.50
C GLU A 254 -2.10 -2.67 -7.16
N ARG A 255 -1.24 -3.52 -6.59
CA ARG A 255 -0.82 -4.77 -7.23
C ARG A 255 -2.00 -5.67 -7.58
N THR A 256 -3.00 -5.73 -6.70
CA THR A 256 -4.24 -6.45 -7.00
C THR A 256 -4.96 -5.87 -8.22
N GLN A 257 -5.07 -4.54 -8.31
CA GLN A 257 -5.77 -3.88 -9.41
C GLN A 257 -5.02 -4.07 -10.74
N GLU A 258 -3.69 -4.02 -10.76
CA GLU A 258 -2.89 -4.38 -11.94
C GLU A 258 -3.15 -5.81 -12.39
N ILE A 259 -3.16 -6.78 -11.46
CA ILE A 259 -3.44 -8.17 -11.80
C ILE A 259 -4.86 -8.35 -12.34
N LEU A 260 -5.87 -7.69 -11.77
CA LEU A 260 -7.23 -7.72 -12.31
C LEU A 260 -7.29 -7.18 -13.74
N TYR A 261 -6.60 -6.07 -14.00
CA TYR A 261 -6.49 -5.48 -15.33
C TYR A 261 -5.84 -6.44 -16.33
N PHE A 262 -4.69 -7.05 -15.99
CA PHE A 262 -4.05 -8.01 -16.89
C PHE A 262 -4.87 -9.29 -17.07
N LEU A 263 -5.58 -9.78 -16.06
CA LEU A 263 -6.46 -10.94 -16.23
C LEU A 263 -7.63 -10.61 -17.18
N ARG A 264 -8.17 -9.39 -17.09
CA ARG A 264 -9.16 -8.87 -18.04
C ARG A 264 -8.60 -8.85 -19.47
N GLU A 265 -7.43 -8.25 -19.68
CA GLU A 265 -6.79 -8.14 -21.00
C GLU A 265 -6.46 -9.51 -21.59
N GLY A 266 -5.91 -10.42 -20.77
CA GLY A 266 -5.62 -11.79 -21.17
C GLY A 266 -6.89 -12.53 -21.62
N ARG A 267 -8.01 -12.32 -20.92
CA ARG A 267 -9.32 -12.88 -21.32
C ARG A 267 -9.86 -12.23 -22.59
N ALA A 268 -9.79 -10.91 -22.71
CA ALA A 268 -10.30 -10.16 -23.86
C ALA A 268 -9.55 -10.48 -25.16
N SER A 269 -8.23 -10.69 -25.06
CA SER A 269 -7.36 -11.07 -26.18
C SER A 269 -7.38 -12.56 -26.51
N GLY A 270 -8.00 -13.40 -25.66
CA GLY A 270 -8.05 -14.85 -25.83
C GLY A 270 -6.77 -15.59 -25.40
N GLN A 271 -5.83 -14.90 -24.75
CA GLN A 271 -4.63 -15.53 -24.16
C GLN A 271 -4.97 -16.32 -22.89
N LEU A 272 -6.04 -15.96 -22.19
CA LEU A 272 -6.62 -16.73 -21.09
C LEU A 272 -7.97 -17.34 -21.49
N PRO A 273 -8.32 -18.53 -20.97
CA PRO A 273 -9.60 -19.18 -21.28
C PRO A 273 -10.79 -18.30 -20.89
N SER A 274 -11.80 -18.21 -21.76
CA SER A 274 -13.02 -17.41 -21.48
C SER A 274 -13.83 -17.90 -20.28
N SER A 275 -13.60 -19.15 -19.85
CA SER A 275 -14.24 -19.81 -18.70
C SER A 275 -13.49 -19.63 -17.38
N ILE A 276 -12.36 -18.91 -17.37
CA ILE A 276 -11.55 -18.68 -16.17
C ILE A 276 -12.41 -18.14 -15.02
N GLN A 277 -12.23 -18.71 -13.83
CA GLN A 277 -12.83 -18.21 -12.59
C GLN A 277 -11.76 -17.53 -11.77
N VAL A 278 -11.98 -16.26 -11.42
CA VAL A 278 -11.05 -15.46 -10.62
C VAL A 278 -11.77 -15.03 -9.35
N PHE A 279 -11.18 -15.31 -8.19
CA PHE A 279 -11.71 -14.93 -6.90
C PHE A 279 -10.80 -13.88 -6.27
N LEU A 280 -11.33 -12.69 -6.01
CA LEU A 280 -10.67 -11.70 -5.18
C LEU A 280 -11.09 -11.88 -3.72
N ASP A 281 -10.27 -12.59 -2.96
CA ASP A 281 -10.52 -12.92 -1.55
C ASP A 281 -9.69 -12.05 -0.59
N SER A 282 -10.00 -10.75 -0.59
CA SER A 282 -9.35 -9.76 0.27
C SER A 282 -10.27 -8.55 0.48
N PRO A 283 -10.95 -8.42 1.64
CA PRO A 283 -11.88 -7.31 1.90
C PRO A 283 -11.25 -5.92 1.69
N MET A 284 -9.97 -5.78 2.07
CA MET A 284 -9.21 -4.56 1.86
C MET A 284 -8.96 -4.30 0.37
N ALA A 285 -8.62 -5.33 -0.41
CA ALA A 285 -8.37 -5.16 -1.84
C ALA A 285 -9.66 -4.86 -2.61
N ILE A 286 -10.78 -5.49 -2.23
CA ILE A 286 -12.11 -5.17 -2.76
C ILE A 286 -12.43 -3.68 -2.50
N SER A 287 -12.26 -3.22 -1.25
CA SER A 287 -12.49 -1.82 -0.88
C SER A 287 -11.56 -0.86 -1.62
N ALA A 288 -10.31 -1.26 -1.85
CA ALA A 288 -9.36 -0.48 -2.64
C ALA A 288 -9.79 -0.38 -4.11
N THR A 289 -10.27 -1.46 -4.72
CA THR A 289 -10.81 -1.44 -6.08
C THR A 289 -11.99 -0.47 -6.21
N GLU A 290 -12.87 -0.39 -5.22
CA GLU A 290 -13.94 0.62 -5.19
C GLU A 290 -13.43 2.07 -5.06
N ILE A 291 -12.25 2.26 -4.46
CA ILE A 291 -11.59 3.58 -4.45
C ILE A 291 -11.04 3.89 -5.84
N PHE A 292 -10.35 2.94 -6.49
CA PHE A 292 -9.86 3.13 -7.87
C PHE A 292 -10.99 3.58 -8.80
N ARG A 293 -12.14 2.87 -8.80
CA ARG A 293 -13.33 3.23 -9.59
C ARG A 293 -13.84 4.67 -9.40
N ARG A 294 -13.57 5.28 -8.24
CA ARG A 294 -13.99 6.66 -7.91
C ARG A 294 -13.00 7.73 -8.35
N HIS A 295 -11.77 7.37 -8.73
CA HIS A 295 -10.71 8.30 -9.11
C HIS A 295 -10.13 7.99 -10.51
N PRO A 296 -10.96 7.94 -11.58
CA PRO A 296 -10.48 7.72 -12.95
C PRO A 296 -9.65 8.91 -13.49
N ASP A 297 -9.61 10.04 -12.79
CA ASP A 297 -8.76 11.19 -13.07
C ASP A 297 -7.26 10.92 -12.84
N CYS A 298 -6.93 9.82 -12.17
CA CYS A 298 -5.56 9.35 -11.98
C CYS A 298 -5.10 8.36 -13.06
N TYR A 299 -5.99 7.96 -13.98
CA TYR A 299 -5.66 6.93 -14.97
C TYR A 299 -4.85 7.47 -16.15
N ASP A 300 -4.07 6.58 -16.75
CA ASP A 300 -3.52 6.77 -18.09
C ASP A 300 -4.63 6.91 -19.15
N GLU A 301 -4.23 7.24 -20.38
CA GLU A 301 -5.18 7.47 -21.46
C GLU A 301 -5.96 6.20 -21.81
N GLU A 302 -5.31 5.04 -21.83
CA GLU A 302 -5.91 3.76 -22.22
C GLU A 302 -7.00 3.33 -21.24
N ALA A 303 -6.68 3.26 -19.95
CA ALA A 303 -7.62 2.93 -18.89
C ALA A 303 -8.72 3.99 -18.74
N SER A 304 -8.41 5.27 -18.98
CA SER A 304 -9.42 6.34 -19.01
C SER A 304 -10.44 6.15 -20.13
N VAL A 305 -9.98 5.79 -21.34
CA VAL A 305 -10.87 5.51 -22.49
C VAL A 305 -11.73 4.27 -22.21
N LEU A 306 -11.13 3.21 -21.66
CA LEU A 306 -11.85 2.00 -21.27
C LEU A 306 -13.02 2.31 -20.33
N PHE A 307 -12.71 3.04 -19.24
CA PHE A 307 -13.69 3.41 -18.24
C PHE A 307 -14.80 4.32 -18.80
N LYS A 308 -14.44 5.30 -19.64
CA LYS A 308 -15.41 6.20 -20.30
C LYS A 308 -16.36 5.47 -21.26
N ASN A 309 -15.91 4.37 -21.86
CA ASN A 309 -16.74 3.51 -22.70
C ASN A 309 -17.66 2.56 -21.90
N GLY A 310 -17.74 2.72 -20.57
CA GLY A 310 -18.54 1.89 -19.68
C GLY A 310 -17.93 0.52 -19.41
N GLN A 311 -16.65 0.32 -19.74
CA GLN A 311 -15.93 -0.91 -19.44
C GLN A 311 -15.05 -0.69 -18.21
N ASP A 312 -15.38 -1.35 -17.11
CA ASP A 312 -14.58 -1.30 -15.88
C ASP A 312 -13.23 -2.04 -16.10
N PRO A 313 -12.07 -1.38 -15.89
CA PRO A 313 -10.75 -2.00 -15.97
C PRO A 313 -10.54 -3.15 -14.96
N PHE A 314 -11.34 -3.20 -13.88
CA PHE A 314 -11.17 -4.18 -12.80
C PHE A 314 -12.30 -5.21 -12.73
N ASP A 315 -13.15 -5.28 -13.76
CA ASP A 315 -14.25 -6.24 -13.82
C ASP A 315 -14.28 -6.99 -15.17
N PHE A 316 -14.66 -8.26 -15.09
CA PHE A 316 -14.80 -9.13 -16.25
C PHE A 316 -15.64 -10.38 -15.92
N PRO A 317 -16.29 -11.01 -16.92
CA PRO A 317 -17.04 -12.24 -16.67
C PRO A 317 -16.15 -13.35 -16.13
N GLY A 318 -16.52 -13.90 -14.96
CA GLY A 318 -15.76 -14.90 -14.22
C GLY A 318 -15.01 -14.35 -13.00
N LEU A 319 -14.99 -13.03 -12.78
CA LEU A 319 -14.50 -12.43 -11.55
C LEU A 319 -15.57 -12.48 -10.44
N VAL A 320 -15.16 -12.89 -9.24
CA VAL A 320 -16.00 -12.94 -8.04
C VAL A 320 -15.28 -12.22 -6.90
N PHE A 321 -15.94 -11.21 -6.33
CA PHE A 321 -15.47 -10.51 -5.13
C PHE A 321 -15.93 -11.28 -3.89
N THR A 322 -14.99 -11.74 -3.07
CA THR A 322 -15.26 -12.56 -1.88
C THR A 322 -15.02 -11.76 -0.61
N SER A 323 -16.07 -11.11 -0.08
CA SER A 323 -15.96 -10.28 1.13
C SER A 323 -16.21 -11.09 2.40
N GLU A 324 -17.08 -12.09 2.36
CA GLU A 324 -17.51 -12.81 3.56
C GLU A 324 -16.57 -13.97 3.94
N THR A 325 -16.42 -14.20 5.24
CA THR A 325 -15.57 -15.29 5.75
C THR A 325 -16.11 -16.66 5.32
N ALA A 326 -17.43 -16.84 5.27
CA ALA A 326 -18.04 -18.10 4.86
C ALA A 326 -17.76 -18.43 3.38
N GLU A 327 -17.79 -17.41 2.52
CA GLU A 327 -17.45 -17.55 1.09
C GLU A 327 -15.97 -17.90 0.91
N SER A 328 -15.07 -17.20 1.62
CA SER A 328 -13.63 -17.51 1.64
C SER A 328 -13.36 -18.95 2.07
N ILE A 329 -14.07 -19.45 3.09
CA ILE A 329 -13.96 -20.86 3.53
C ILE A 329 -14.42 -21.82 2.42
N ALA A 330 -15.53 -21.50 1.72
CA ALA A 330 -16.06 -22.33 0.64
C ALA A 330 -15.07 -22.46 -0.53
N LEU A 331 -14.26 -21.44 -0.81
CA LEU A 331 -13.22 -21.50 -1.84
C LEU A 331 -12.18 -22.62 -1.61
N ASN A 332 -11.96 -23.04 -0.36
CA ASN A 332 -11.05 -24.16 -0.07
C ASN A 332 -11.53 -25.51 -0.62
N THR A 333 -12.79 -25.60 -1.05
CA THR A 333 -13.37 -26.79 -1.69
C THR A 333 -13.27 -26.75 -3.22
N VAL A 334 -12.82 -25.64 -3.81
CA VAL A 334 -12.61 -25.53 -5.25
C VAL A 334 -11.34 -26.29 -5.61
N HIS A 335 -11.46 -27.37 -6.39
CA HIS A 335 -10.33 -28.24 -6.68
C HIS A 335 -9.56 -27.88 -7.95
N SER A 336 -10.16 -27.22 -8.95
CA SER A 336 -9.50 -26.97 -10.23
C SER A 336 -10.04 -25.73 -10.94
N GLY A 337 -9.19 -25.07 -11.74
CA GLY A 337 -9.62 -24.05 -12.70
C GLY A 337 -9.91 -22.67 -12.09
N ALA A 338 -9.45 -22.42 -10.86
CA ALA A 338 -9.60 -21.13 -10.19
C ALA A 338 -8.27 -20.40 -10.05
N VAL A 339 -8.31 -19.08 -10.27
CA VAL A 339 -7.29 -18.15 -9.80
C VAL A 339 -7.80 -17.49 -8.52
N ILE A 340 -7.06 -17.59 -7.42
CA ILE A 340 -7.43 -17.01 -6.13
C ILE A 340 -6.42 -15.94 -5.75
N ILE A 341 -6.85 -14.68 -5.79
CA ILE A 341 -6.05 -13.52 -5.38
C ILE A 341 -6.40 -13.20 -3.93
N ALA A 342 -5.43 -13.30 -3.01
CA ALA A 342 -5.68 -13.10 -1.59
C ALA A 342 -4.52 -12.38 -0.89
N GLY A 343 -4.86 -11.59 0.13
CA GLY A 343 -3.89 -10.94 1.00
C GLY A 343 -3.41 -11.84 2.16
N SER A 344 -2.20 -11.65 2.70
CA SER A 344 -1.22 -10.60 2.37
C SER A 344 -0.20 -11.02 1.30
N GLY A 345 0.34 -10.08 0.52
CA GLY A 345 1.29 -10.35 -0.56
C GLY A 345 2.58 -11.08 -0.14
N MET A 346 2.98 -10.97 1.13
CA MET A 346 4.16 -11.66 1.67
C MET A 346 3.82 -12.94 2.47
N CYS A 347 2.56 -13.35 2.48
CA CYS A 347 2.06 -14.54 3.19
C CYS A 347 2.34 -14.51 4.71
N THR A 348 2.45 -13.32 5.31
CA THR A 348 2.67 -13.14 6.76
C THR A 348 1.38 -13.32 7.57
N GLY A 349 0.23 -13.11 6.94
CA GLY A 349 -1.10 -13.21 7.53
C GLY A 349 -2.18 -13.21 6.46
N GLY A 350 -3.42 -12.94 6.87
CA GLY A 350 -4.57 -12.83 5.97
C GLY A 350 -5.07 -14.16 5.40
N ARG A 351 -6.05 -14.06 4.51
CA ARG A 351 -6.77 -15.20 3.92
C ARG A 351 -5.87 -16.08 3.04
N VAL A 352 -4.80 -15.53 2.46
CA VAL A 352 -3.86 -16.30 1.60
C VAL A 352 -3.23 -17.48 2.32
N ARG A 353 -3.00 -17.38 3.64
CA ARG A 353 -2.41 -18.49 4.41
C ARG A 353 -3.34 -19.70 4.47
N HIS A 354 -4.65 -19.49 4.48
CA HIS A 354 -5.62 -20.57 4.38
C HIS A 354 -5.58 -21.19 2.98
N HIS A 355 -5.60 -20.38 1.92
CA HIS A 355 -5.50 -20.88 0.55
C HIS A 355 -4.22 -21.68 0.29
N LEU A 356 -3.08 -21.21 0.81
CA LEU A 356 -1.81 -21.96 0.74
C LEU A 356 -1.90 -23.28 1.50
N LYS A 357 -2.48 -23.32 2.71
CA LYS A 357 -2.68 -24.59 3.44
C LYS A 357 -3.46 -25.63 2.61
N HIS A 358 -4.45 -25.20 1.83
CA HIS A 358 -5.28 -26.10 1.04
C HIS A 358 -4.73 -26.42 -0.36
N ASN A 359 -3.83 -25.61 -0.91
CA ASN A 359 -3.36 -25.75 -2.29
C ASN A 359 -1.86 -26.03 -2.45
N LEU A 360 -1.00 -25.62 -1.51
CA LEU A 360 0.46 -25.61 -1.69
C LEU A 360 1.05 -27.02 -1.86
N TRP A 361 0.52 -28.02 -1.16
CA TRP A 361 0.99 -29.41 -1.22
C TRP A 361 0.52 -30.16 -2.47
N ARG A 362 -0.38 -29.58 -3.26
CA ARG A 362 -0.97 -30.21 -4.45
C ARG A 362 -0.09 -29.93 -5.66
N SER A 363 0.52 -30.95 -6.24
CA SER A 363 1.38 -30.83 -7.44
C SER A 363 0.66 -30.28 -8.69
N SER A 364 -0.68 -30.34 -8.70
CA SER A 364 -1.50 -29.72 -9.75
C SER A 364 -1.52 -28.20 -9.64
N CYS A 365 -1.38 -27.63 -8.44
CA CYS A 365 -1.54 -26.20 -8.17
C CYS A 365 -0.25 -25.40 -8.38
N SER A 366 -0.37 -24.08 -8.46
CA SER A 366 0.78 -23.17 -8.50
C SER A 366 0.54 -21.95 -7.61
N VAL A 367 1.63 -21.34 -7.17
CA VAL A 367 1.63 -20.07 -6.44
C VAL A 367 2.44 -19.07 -7.26
N VAL A 368 1.86 -17.92 -7.57
CA VAL A 368 2.50 -16.86 -8.36
C VAL A 368 2.71 -15.64 -7.48
N PHE A 369 3.96 -15.30 -7.21
CA PHE A 369 4.32 -14.13 -6.42
C PHE A 369 4.48 -12.91 -7.33
N VAL A 370 3.66 -11.89 -7.11
CA VAL A 370 3.54 -10.71 -7.98
C VAL A 370 4.10 -9.43 -7.35
N GLY A 371 4.80 -9.55 -6.22
CA GLY A 371 5.36 -8.41 -5.49
C GLY A 371 6.61 -8.78 -4.70
N PHE A 372 7.20 -7.79 -4.04
CA PHE A 372 8.38 -7.98 -3.21
C PHE A 372 8.07 -8.88 -2.00
N ALA A 373 8.99 -9.80 -1.70
CA ALA A 373 8.94 -10.66 -0.53
C ALA A 373 10.17 -10.41 0.35
N ALA A 374 9.96 -9.78 1.51
CA ALA A 374 11.02 -9.47 2.46
C ALA A 374 11.64 -10.74 3.08
N TYR A 375 12.93 -10.68 3.43
CA TYR A 375 13.61 -11.77 4.13
C TYR A 375 12.88 -12.20 5.41
N GLY A 376 12.81 -13.51 5.65
CA GLY A 376 12.13 -14.11 6.80
C GLY A 376 10.63 -14.36 6.62
N THR A 377 9.99 -13.80 5.59
CA THR A 377 8.57 -14.04 5.29
C THR A 377 8.33 -15.44 4.71
N LEU A 378 7.10 -15.95 4.83
CA LEU A 378 6.71 -17.22 4.22
C LEU A 378 6.82 -17.15 2.69
N ALA A 379 6.42 -16.04 2.08
CA ALA A 379 6.58 -15.82 0.64
C ALA A 379 8.05 -15.95 0.21
N ARG A 380 8.98 -15.29 0.92
CA ARG A 380 10.40 -15.36 0.58
C ARG A 380 10.95 -16.79 0.66
N LYS A 381 10.60 -17.54 1.71
CA LYS A 381 11.01 -18.96 1.84
C LYS A 381 10.57 -19.81 0.65
N ILE A 382 9.33 -19.63 0.20
CA ILE A 382 8.80 -20.37 -0.95
C ILE A 382 9.53 -19.93 -2.24
N VAL A 383 9.73 -18.63 -2.45
CA VAL A 383 10.48 -18.10 -3.60
C VAL A 383 11.93 -18.57 -3.62
N ASP A 384 12.56 -18.74 -2.46
CA ASP A 384 13.91 -19.29 -2.32
C ASP A 384 14.00 -20.80 -2.61
N GLY A 385 12.87 -21.47 -2.88
CA GLY A 385 12.83 -22.89 -3.21
C GLY A 385 12.86 -23.80 -1.98
N ALA A 386 12.38 -23.34 -0.82
CA ALA A 386 12.24 -24.21 0.34
C ALA A 386 11.33 -25.42 0.03
N GLU A 387 11.84 -26.63 0.25
CA GLU A 387 11.08 -27.87 0.01
C GLU A 387 9.91 -28.04 1.00
N THR A 388 10.05 -27.52 2.23
CA THR A 388 9.02 -27.57 3.26
C THR A 388 8.83 -26.21 3.94
N VAL A 389 7.59 -25.87 4.29
CA VAL A 389 7.25 -24.62 4.96
C VAL A 389 6.12 -24.83 5.98
N ARG A 390 6.22 -24.17 7.14
CA ARG A 390 5.23 -24.35 8.21
C ARG A 390 4.08 -23.35 8.12
N ILE A 391 2.84 -23.83 8.06
CA ILE A 391 1.61 -23.02 8.04
C ILE A 391 0.64 -23.51 9.13
N TYR A 392 0.18 -22.60 10.01
CA TYR A 392 -0.68 -22.92 11.17
C TYR A 392 -0.20 -24.07 12.08
N GLY A 393 1.11 -24.29 12.14
CA GLY A 393 1.71 -25.31 12.99
C GLY A 393 1.93 -26.66 12.30
N GLU A 394 1.42 -26.82 11.08
CA GLU A 394 1.59 -27.99 10.20
C GLU A 394 2.70 -27.72 9.18
N GLU A 395 3.45 -28.76 8.80
CA GLU A 395 4.53 -28.72 7.81
C GLU A 395 4.03 -29.09 6.41
#